data_AF-A0A1F5A3F8-F1
#
_entry.id   AF-A0A1F5A3F8-F1
#
_cell.length_a   1.000
_cell.length_b   1.000
_cell.length_c   1.000
_cell.angle_alpha   90.00
_cell.angle_beta   90.00
_cell.angle_gamma   90.00
#
_symmetry.space_group_name_H-M   'P 1'
#
loop_
_entity.id
_entity.type
_entity.pdbx_description
1 polymer ?
#
loop_
_entity_poly.entity_id
_entity_poly.type
_entity_poly.pdbx_seq_one_letter_code
_entity_poly.pdbx_strand_id
1 'polypeptide(L)'
;MKKLPVILILTLNLGLLAGQLLITSFRATQGSELADIQSDLIQLNFQNQNLLTQIYSLSSTQTLLDRAVAAGLVPTEVSHVSPPPVAAAFR
;
A
#
# COMPACT_ATOMS: atom_id res chain seq x y z
N MET A 1 -51.87 34.75 -2.78
CA MET A 1 -50.83 34.38 -3.77
C MET A 1 -49.37 34.66 -3.33
N LYS A 2 -49.09 35.34 -2.20
CA LYS A 2 -47.72 35.72 -1.78
C LYS A 2 -46.84 34.60 -1.19
N LYS A 3 -47.40 33.43 -0.83
CA LYS A 3 -46.66 32.33 -0.18
C LYS A 3 -45.98 31.36 -1.15
N LEU A 4 -46.46 31.31 -2.39
CA LEU A 4 -45.94 30.44 -3.44
C LEU A 4 -44.45 30.69 -3.77
N PRO A 5 -43.97 31.95 -3.88
CA PRO A 5 -42.53 32.20 -4.07
C PRO A 5 -41.69 31.78 -2.85
N VAL A 6 -42.22 31.94 -1.63
CA VAL A 6 -41.51 31.55 -0.40
C VAL A 6 -41.32 30.03 -0.33
N ILE A 7 -42.37 29.26 -0.66
CA ILE A 7 -42.31 27.80 -0.70
C ILE A 7 -41.31 27.32 -1.74
N LEU A 8 -41.28 27.96 -2.91
CA LEU A 8 -40.39 27.59 -4.01
C LEU A 8 -38.91 27.88 -3.67
N ILE A 9 -38.62 28.98 -2.99
CA ILE A 9 -37.28 29.28 -2.47
C ILE A 9 -36.86 28.25 -1.41
N LEU A 10 -37.77 27.86 -0.52
CA LEU A 10 -37.52 26.87 0.53
C LEU A 10 -37.19 25.49 -0.05
N THR A 11 -37.98 25.00 -1.01
CA THR A 11 -37.70 23.70 -1.66
C THR A 11 -36.39 23.70 -2.43
N LEU A 12 -36.05 24.83 -3.08
CA LEU A 12 -34.79 24.95 -3.83
C LEU A 12 -33.58 24.93 -2.89
N ASN A 13 -33.65 25.62 -1.75
CA ASN A 13 -32.59 25.59 -0.73
C ASN A 13 -32.45 24.20 -0.10
N LEU A 14 -33.56 23.51 0.20
CA LEU A 14 -33.49 22.12 0.69
C LEU A 14 -32.82 21.18 -0.33
N GLY A 15 -33.15 21.32 -1.61
CA GLY A 15 -32.55 20.52 -2.68
C GLY A 15 -31.04 20.77 -2.80
N LEU A 16 -30.62 22.03 -2.74
CA LEU A 16 -29.20 22.40 -2.76
C LEU A 16 -28.45 21.84 -1.54
N LEU A 17 -29.04 21.93 -0.34
CA LEU A 17 -28.44 21.41 0.89
C LEU A 17 -28.28 19.88 0.84
N ALA A 18 -29.32 19.17 0.37
CA ALA A 18 -29.27 17.73 0.20
C ALA A 18 -28.19 17.31 -0.82
N GLY A 19 -28.09 18.01 -1.95
CA GLY A 19 -27.04 17.79 -2.94
C GLY A 19 -25.64 18.01 -2.37
N GLN A 20 -25.45 19.08 -1.58
CA GLN A 20 -24.17 19.37 -0.92
C GLN A 20 -23.75 18.27 0.06
N LEU A 21 -24.69 17.76 0.86
CA LEU A 21 -24.44 16.67 1.79
C LEU A 21 -24.02 15.39 1.06
N LEU A 22 -24.72 15.02 -0.02
CA LEU A 22 -24.38 13.83 -0.81
C LEU A 22 -22.99 13.94 -1.43
N ILE A 23 -22.66 15.07 -2.05
CA ILE A 23 -21.34 15.30 -2.65
C ILE A 23 -20.24 15.26 -1.59
N THR A 24 -20.47 15.88 -0.44
CA THR A 24 -19.48 15.93 0.64
C THR A 24 -19.22 14.54 1.21
N SER A 25 -20.27 13.77 1.50
CA SER A 25 -20.15 12.40 1.99
C SER A 25 -19.43 11.50 0.99
N PHE A 26 -19.77 11.60 -0.30
CA PHE A 26 -19.10 10.81 -1.34
C PHE A 26 -17.61 11.13 -1.45
N ARG A 27 -17.24 12.42 -1.42
CA ARG A 27 -15.83 12.84 -1.43
C ARG A 27 -15.08 12.41 -0.16
N ALA A 28 -15.75 12.41 1.00
CA ALA A 28 -15.16 11.93 2.25
C ALA A 28 -14.86 10.43 2.19
N THR A 29 -15.80 9.62 1.68
CA THR A 29 -15.58 8.18 1.47
C THR A 29 -14.43 7.91 0.50
N GLN A 30 -14.40 8.59 -0.63
CA GLN A 30 -13.30 8.47 -1.60
C GLN A 30 -11.96 8.90 -1.02
N GLY A 31 -11.94 9.94 -0.19
CA GLY A 31 -10.73 10.38 0.51
C GLY A 31 -10.20 9.33 1.49
N SER A 32 -11.10 8.64 2.20
CA SER A 32 -10.72 7.53 3.09
C SER A 32 -10.15 6.35 2.31
N GLU A 33 -10.83 5.92 1.25
CA GLU A 33 -10.38 4.80 0.42
C GLU A 33 -9.01 5.09 -0.22
N LEU A 34 -8.79 6.32 -0.68
CA LEU A 34 -7.49 6.75 -1.20
C LEU A 34 -6.40 6.72 -0.14
N ALA A 35 -6.70 7.15 1.08
CA ALA A 35 -5.75 7.13 2.19
C ALA A 35 -5.37 5.68 2.58
N ASP A 36 -6.34 4.77 2.59
CA ASP A 36 -6.11 3.35 2.87
C ASP A 36 -5.21 2.72 1.80
N ILE A 37 -5.53 2.94 0.51
CA ILE A 37 -4.70 2.45 -0.62
C ILE A 37 -3.28 3.03 -0.56
N GLN A 38 -3.15 4.31 -0.19
CA GLN A 38 -1.84 4.95 -0.06
C GLN A 38 -1.03 4.34 1.09
N SER A 39 -1.67 4.03 2.21
CA SER A 39 -1.04 3.33 3.34
C SER A 39 -0.54 1.94 2.91
N ASP A 40 -1.38 1.17 2.21
CA ASP A 40 -1.02 -0.17 1.71
C ASP A 40 0.16 -0.12 0.75
N LEU A 41 0.21 0.87 -0.15
CA LEU A 41 1.33 1.07 -1.07
C LEU A 41 2.64 1.39 -0.34
N ILE A 42 2.58 2.22 0.71
CA ILE A 42 3.75 2.53 1.54
C ILE A 42 4.26 1.26 2.23
N GLN A 43 3.35 0.47 2.81
CA GLN A 43 3.70 -0.78 3.47
C GLN A 43 4.33 -1.78 2.49
N LEU A 44 3.76 -1.91 1.29
CA LEU A 44 4.28 -2.79 0.24
C LEU A 44 5.67 -2.34 -0.23
N ASN A 45 5.91 -1.03 -0.34
CA ASN A 45 7.22 -0.48 -0.70
C ASN A 45 8.26 -0.82 0.38
N PHE A 46 7.91 -0.65 1.65
CA PHE A 46 8.78 -1.01 2.77
C PHE A 46 9.11 -2.51 2.76
N GLN A 47 8.12 -3.37 2.54
CA GLN A 47 8.33 -4.81 2.40
C GLN A 47 9.28 -5.15 1.24
N ASN A 48 9.11 -4.51 0.08
CA ASN A 48 10.00 -4.70 -1.07
C ASN A 48 11.43 -4.24 -0.79
N GLN A 49 11.63 -3.09 -0.13
CA GLN A 49 12.97 -2.63 0.25
C GLN A 49 13.66 -3.58 1.24
N ASN A 50 12.90 -4.12 2.19
CA ASN A 50 13.41 -5.11 3.14
C ASN A 50 13.81 -6.41 2.41
N LEU A 51 12.96 -6.90 1.49
CA LEU A 51 13.27 -8.06 0.65
C LEU A 51 14.53 -7.84 -0.21
N LEU A 52 14.67 -6.68 -0.87
CA LEU A 52 15.88 -6.34 -1.63
C LEU A 52 17.13 -6.37 -0.74
N THR A 53 17.03 -5.80 0.46
CA THR A 53 18.14 -5.81 1.43
C THR A 53 18.54 -7.24 1.81
N GLN A 54 17.56 -8.11 2.08
CA GLN A 54 17.81 -9.52 2.37
C GLN A 54 18.47 -10.22 1.18
N ILE A 55 18.00 -10.00 -0.04
CA ILE A 55 18.59 -10.57 -1.27
C ILE A 55 20.04 -10.12 -1.43
N TYR A 56 20.34 -8.83 -1.25
CA TYR A 56 21.71 -8.31 -1.33
C TYR A 56 22.62 -8.91 -0.25
N SER A 57 22.12 -9.05 0.97
CA SER A 57 22.85 -9.71 2.05
C SER A 57 23.17 -11.17 1.71
N LEU A 58 22.18 -11.91 1.19
CA LEU A 58 22.37 -13.30 0.76
C LEU A 58 23.37 -13.41 -0.41
N SER A 59 23.28 -12.51 -1.39
CA SER A 59 24.21 -12.45 -2.52
C SER A 59 25.64 -12.14 -2.07
N SER A 60 25.81 -11.27 -1.07
CA SER A 60 27.12 -10.98 -0.47
C SER A 60 27.73 -12.22 0.18
N THR A 61 26.94 -12.96 0.97
CA THR A 61 27.39 -14.24 1.55
C THR A 61 27.73 -15.28 0.50
N GLN A 62 26.95 -15.37 -0.59
CA GLN A 62 27.26 -16.27 -1.71
C GLN A 62 28.59 -15.89 -2.39
N THR A 63 28.82 -14.59 -2.60
CA THR A 63 30.07 -14.10 -3.19
C THR A 63 31.28 -14.42 -2.31
N LEU A 64 31.13 -14.33 -0.99
CA LEU A 64 32.18 -14.73 -0.05
C LEU A 64 32.43 -16.24 -0.07
N LEU A 65 31.37 -17.05 -0.17
CA LEU A 65 31.46 -18.49 -0.33
C LEU A 65 32.24 -18.87 -1.60
N ASP A 66 31.88 -18.27 -2.74
CA ASP A 66 32.53 -18.54 -4.03
C ASP A 66 34.03 -18.20 -3.98
N ARG A 67 34.39 -17.10 -3.32
CA ARG A 67 35.80 -16.71 -3.10
C ARG A 67 36.52 -17.66 -2.15
N ALA A 68 35.86 -18.13 -1.09
CA ALA A 68 36.43 -19.08 -0.15
C ALA A 68 36.71 -20.43 -0.83
N VAL A 69 35.77 -20.92 -1.65
CA VAL A 69 35.93 -22.13 -2.47
C VAL A 69 37.09 -21.96 -3.46
N ALA A 70 37.19 -20.81 -4.14
CA ALA A 70 38.31 -20.51 -5.03
C ALA A 70 39.67 -20.48 -4.30
N ALA A 71 39.68 -20.14 -3.00
CA ALA A 71 40.87 -20.19 -2.15
C ALA A 71 41.15 -21.60 -1.56
N GLY A 72 40.37 -22.62 -1.94
CA GLY A 72 40.51 -23.99 -1.46
C GLY A 72 39.91 -24.25 -0.07
N LEU A 73 39.10 -23.32 0.46
CA LEU A 73 38.40 -23.48 1.73
C LEU A 73 37.07 -24.21 1.49
N VAL A 74 36.76 -25.18 2.35
CA VAL A 74 35.51 -25.96 2.29
C VAL A 74 34.65 -25.63 3.52
N PRO A 75 33.34 -25.38 3.36
CA PRO A 75 32.45 -25.08 4.49
C PRO A 75 32.44 -26.23 5.50
N THR A 76 32.63 -25.91 6.78
CA THR A 76 32.54 -26.89 7.88
C THR A 76 31.08 -27.26 8.20
N GLU A 77 30.15 -26.33 7.98
CA GLU A 77 28.73 -26.52 8.24
C GLU A 77 27.91 -25.70 7.23
N VAL A 78 26.81 -26.27 6.72
CA VAL A 78 25.89 -25.59 5.79
C VAL A 78 24.52 -25.52 6.46
N SER A 79 24.08 -24.30 6.77
CA SER A 79 22.73 -24.05 7.29
C SER A 79 21.86 -23.44 6.21
N HIS A 80 20.66 -24.01 6.02
CA HIS A 80 19.68 -23.48 5.08
C HIS A 80 18.77 -22.50 5.80
N VAL A 81 18.76 -21.25 5.34
CA VAL A 81 17.74 -20.28 5.75
C VAL A 81 16.53 -20.49 4.86
N SER A 82 15.42 -20.95 5.46
CA SER A 82 14.15 -21.06 4.73
C SER A 82 13.70 -19.65 4.34
N PRO A 83 13.50 -19.35 3.04
CA PRO A 83 13.11 -18.01 2.64
C PRO A 83 11.74 -17.67 3.23
N PRO A 84 11.52 -16.40 3.64
CA PRO A 84 10.20 -15.97 4.08
C PRO A 84 9.20 -16.16 2.92
N PRO A 85 7.93 -16.48 3.21
CA PRO A 85 6.91 -16.62 2.18
C PRO A 85 6.79 -15.28 1.43
N VAL A 86 7.18 -15.28 0.16
CA VAL A 86 6.98 -14.13 -0.72
C VAL A 86 5.49 -14.02 -0.98
N ALA A 87 4.89 -12.87 -0.66
CA ALA A 87 3.49 -12.60 -0.98
C ALA A 87 3.32 -12.79 -2.49
N ALA A 88 2.57 -13.83 -2.89
CA ALA A 88 2.20 -14.02 -4.28
C ALA A 88 1.43 -12.77 -4.71
N ALA A 89 1.94 -12.04 -5.69
CA ALA A 89 1.20 -10.97 -6.34
C ALA A 89 -0.03 -11.61 -7.00
N PHE A 90 -1.17 -11.57 -6.30
CA PHE A 90 -2.44 -12.00 -6.84
C PHE A 90 -2.78 -11.10 -8.04
N ARG A 91 -2.93 -11.71 -9.21
CA ARG A 91 -3.47 -11.12 -10.43
C ARG A 91 -4.98 -11.34 -10.48
#